data_AF-A0A950FHT7-F1
#
_entry.id   AF-A0A950FHT7-F1
#
_cell.length_a   1.000
_cell.length_b   1.000
_cell.length_c   1.000
_cell.angle_alpha   90.00
_cell.angle_beta   90.00
_cell.angle_gamma   90.00
#
_symmetry.space_group_name_H-M   'P 1'
#
loop_
_entity.id
_entity.type
_entity.pdbx_description
1 polymer ?
#
loop_
_entity_poly.entity_id
_entity_poly.type
_entity_poly.pdbx_seq_one_letter_code
_entity_poly.pdbx_strand_id
1 'polypeptide(L)' 'GKLTQALGITGALYGVDLCGDRLFLEEPERPPGPIGRSRRINVEYAGLWADKPWRFFERGNRFVSVAPRE' A
#
# COMPACT_ATOMS: atom_id res chain seq x y z
N GLY A 1 -1.61 -6.69 9.32
CA GLY A 1 -1.45 -5.22 9.35
C GLY A 1 -2.78 -4.56 9.68
N LYS A 2 -2.81 -3.25 9.95
CA LYS A 2 -4.06 -2.55 10.36
C LYS A 2 -5.20 -2.69 9.35
N LEU A 3 -4.92 -2.48 8.06
CA LEU A 3 -5.89 -2.62 6.97
C LEU A 3 -6.48 -4.05 6.93
N THR A 4 -5.63 -5.07 6.95
CA THR A 4 -6.06 -6.46 6.84
C THR A 4 -6.92 -6.89 8.02
N GLN A 5 -6.59 -6.43 9.23
CA GLN A 5 -7.41 -6.67 10.43
C GLN A 5 -8.78 -5.99 10.32
N ALA A 6 -8.82 -4.73 9.89
CA ALA A 6 -10.06 -3.97 9.74
C ALA A 6 -11.02 -4.60 8.70
N LEU A 7 -10.47 -5.21 7.64
CA LEU A 7 -11.24 -5.84 6.57
C LEU A 7 -11.43 -7.35 6.73
N GLY A 8 -10.98 -7.95 7.84
CA GLY A 8 -11.06 -9.41 8.02
C GLY A 8 -10.23 -10.24 7.02
N ILE A 9 -9.21 -9.64 6.40
CA ILE A 9 -8.32 -10.31 5.46
C ILE A 9 -7.32 -11.17 6.24
N THR A 10 -7.43 -12.47 6.06
CA THR A 10 -6.56 -13.48 6.70
C THR A 10 -5.80 -14.31 5.67
N GLY A 11 -4.91 -15.19 6.13
CA GLY A 11 -4.19 -16.13 5.25
C GLY A 11 -5.10 -17.08 4.47
N ALA A 12 -6.36 -17.24 4.86
CA ALA A 12 -7.35 -18.05 4.13
C ALA A 12 -7.73 -17.45 2.76
N LEU A 13 -7.31 -16.21 2.48
CA LEU A 13 -7.45 -15.54 1.18
C LEU A 13 -6.16 -15.60 0.35
N TYR A 14 -5.12 -16.31 0.79
CA TYR A 14 -3.89 -16.46 0.01
C TYR A 14 -4.17 -17.20 -1.30
N GLY A 15 -3.75 -16.61 -2.42
CA GLY A 15 -3.90 -17.19 -3.77
C GLY A 15 -5.27 -16.99 -4.42
N VAL A 16 -6.21 -16.26 -3.79
CA VAL A 16 -7.49 -15.94 -4.42
C VAL A 16 -7.31 -14.99 -5.61
N ASP A 17 -8.17 -15.14 -6.60
CA ASP A 17 -8.23 -14.23 -7.75
C ASP A 17 -8.88 -12.90 -7.35
N LEU A 18 -8.21 -11.79 -7.63
CA LEU A 18 -8.72 -10.43 -7.38
C LEU A 18 -9.71 -9.95 -8.43
N CYS A 19 -9.89 -10.70 -9.52
CA CYS A 19 -10.92 -10.48 -10.53
C CYS A 19 -12.22 -11.26 -10.24
N GLY A 20 -12.25 -12.03 -9.13
CA GLY A 20 -13.43 -12.76 -8.68
C GLY A 20 -14.37 -11.89 -7.81
N ASP A 21 -15.22 -12.56 -7.03
CA ASP A 21 -16.29 -11.93 -6.22
C ASP A 21 -15.96 -11.86 -4.71
N ARG A 22 -14.93 -12.57 -4.25
CA ARG A 22 -14.63 -12.73 -2.82
C ARG A 22 -13.78 -11.59 -2.23
N LEU A 23 -12.75 -11.15 -2.95
CA LEU A 23 -11.88 -10.04 -2.61
C LEU A 23 -11.44 -9.42 -3.93
N PHE A 24 -11.80 -8.17 -4.18
CA PHE A 24 -11.64 -7.55 -5.49
C PHE A 24 -11.28 -6.06 -5.36
N LEU A 25 -10.91 -5.47 -6.49
CA LEU A 25 -10.64 -4.04 -6.63
C LEU A 25 -11.76 -3.40 -7.46
N GLU A 26 -12.26 -2.27 -7.01
CA GLU A 26 -13.22 -1.46 -7.76
C GLU A 26 -12.57 -0.21 -8.34
N GLU A 27 -13.20 0.34 -9.37
CA GLU A 27 -12.84 1.64 -9.90
C GLU A 27 -13.07 2.73 -8.84
N PRO A 28 -12.13 3.67 -8.67
CA PRO A 28 -12.29 4.71 -7.67
C PRO A 28 -13.37 5.73 -8.10
N GLU A 29 -14.15 6.22 -7.14
CA GLU A 29 -15.15 7.27 -7.39
C GLU A 29 -14.53 8.61 -7.85
N ARG A 30 -13.22 8.79 -7.61
CA ARG A 30 -12.47 9.98 -8.01
C ARG A 30 -11.08 9.60 -8.52
N PRO A 31 -10.47 10.42 -9.39
CA PRO A 31 -9.08 10.24 -9.75
C PRO A 31 -8.16 10.41 -8.50
N PRO A 32 -6.99 9.76 -8.51
CA PRO A 32 -5.99 9.96 -7.48
C PRO A 32 -5.50 11.41 -7.50
N GLY A 33 -5.22 11.96 -6.32
CA GLY A 33 -4.53 13.24 -6.17
C GLY A 33 -3.03 13.13 -6.50
N PRO A 34 -2.24 14.19 -6.22
CA PRO A 34 -0.81 14.21 -6.50
C PRO A 34 -0.07 13.05 -5.83
N ILE A 35 0.65 12.26 -6.61
CA ILE A 35 1.39 11.10 -6.08
C ILE A 35 2.78 11.50 -5.61
N GLY A 36 3.11 11.10 -4.38
CA GLY A 36 4.44 11.17 -3.79
C GLY A 36 5.17 9.84 -3.91
N ARG A 37 6.51 9.89 -3.77
CA ARG A 37 7.39 8.71 -3.70
C ARG A 37 8.33 8.86 -2.51
N SER A 38 8.66 7.75 -1.86
CA SER A 38 9.58 7.71 -0.71
C SER A 38 10.27 6.36 -0.61
N ARG A 39 11.29 6.25 0.24
CA ARG A 39 11.87 4.95 0.63
C ARG A 39 10.78 4.05 1.25
N ARG A 40 10.91 2.75 1.04
CA ARG A 40 10.00 1.75 1.64
C ARG A 40 10.24 1.68 3.16
N ILE A 41 9.23 1.27 3.91
CA ILE A 41 9.27 1.22 5.38
C ILE A 41 9.88 -0.11 5.82
N ASN A 42 10.83 -0.09 6.76
CA ASN A 42 11.42 -1.26 7.41
C ASN A 42 12.07 -2.26 6.42
N VAL A 43 12.82 -1.75 5.43
CA VAL A 43 13.53 -2.57 4.42
C VAL A 43 15.04 -2.33 4.42
N GLU A 44 15.61 -1.89 5.55
CA GLU A 44 17.05 -1.59 5.69
C GLU A 44 17.93 -2.81 5.34
N TYR A 45 17.40 -4.02 5.53
CA TYR A 45 18.04 -5.28 5.14
C TYR A 45 18.26 -5.42 3.62
N ALA A 46 17.61 -4.59 2.79
CA ALA A 46 17.67 -4.68 1.33
C ALA A 46 18.90 -3.97 0.71
N GLY A 47 19.84 -3.46 1.53
CA GLY A 47 21.06 -2.81 1.06
C GLY A 47 20.78 -1.63 0.13
N LEU A 48 21.42 -1.59 -1.05
CA LEU A 48 21.25 -0.53 -2.04
C LEU A 48 19.80 -0.34 -2.53
N TRP A 49 18.93 -1.33 -2.32
CA TRP A 49 17.52 -1.27 -2.70
C TRP A 49 16.63 -0.63 -1.62
N ALA A 50 17.14 -0.44 -0.40
CA ALA A 50 16.40 0.21 0.68
C ALA A 50 16.14 1.70 0.36
N ASP A 51 17.09 2.33 -0.33
CA ASP A 51 17.05 3.76 -0.67
C ASP A 51 16.24 4.07 -1.93
N LYS A 52 15.75 3.05 -2.64
CA LYS A 52 14.93 3.29 -3.83
C LYS A 52 13.57 3.88 -3.42
N PRO A 53 13.08 4.92 -4.14
CA PRO A 53 11.81 5.57 -3.84
C PRO A 53 10.63 4.76 -4.37
N TRP A 54 10.49 3.51 -3.91
CA TRP A 54 9.53 2.52 -4.38
C TRP A 54 8.33 2.35 -3.45
N ARG A 55 7.99 3.41 -2.73
CA ARG A 55 6.74 3.53 -1.98
C ARG A 55 5.97 4.73 -2.50
N PHE A 56 4.78 4.48 -3.01
CA PHE A 56 3.89 5.48 -3.59
C PHE A 56 2.71 5.76 -2.65
N PHE A 57 2.26 7.00 -2.62
CA PHE A 57 1.14 7.44 -1.78
C PHE A 57 0.58 8.77 -2.31
N GLU A 58 -0.68 9.09 -1.98
CA GLU A 58 -1.29 10.38 -2.27
C GLU A 58 -0.77 11.45 -1.28
N ARG A 59 -0.25 12.57 -1.79
CA ARG A 59 0.29 13.66 -0.96
C ARG A 59 -0.81 14.31 -0.13
N GLY A 60 -0.50 14.62 1.14
CA GLY A 60 -1.45 15.25 2.08
C GLY A 60 -2.53 14.30 2.62
N ASN A 61 -2.52 13.02 2.25
CA ASN A 61 -3.52 12.06 2.71
C ASN A 61 -3.24 11.62 4.17
N ARG A 62 -4.18 11.94 5.08
CA ARG A 62 -4.11 11.63 6.52
C ARG A 62 -4.09 10.13 6.85
N PHE A 63 -4.44 9.27 5.90
CA PHE A 63 -4.47 7.82 6.09
C PHE A 63 -3.14 7.13 5.74
N VAL A 64 -2.12 7.89 5.32
CA VAL A 64 -0.77 7.36 5.08
C VAL A 64 -0.14 6.92 6.40
N SER A 65 0.28 5.66 6.48
CA SER A 65 0.67 5.00 7.72
C SER A 65 1.93 5.55 8.42
N VAL A 66 2.94 5.93 7.64
CA VAL A 66 4.21 6.50 8.12
C VAL A 66 4.52 7.72 7.27
N ALA A 67 4.90 8.82 7.92
CA ALA A 67 5.32 10.04 7.23
C ALA A 67 6.36 9.71 6.15
N PRO A 68 6.19 10.21 4.91
CA PRO A 68 7.17 10.02 3.86
C PRO A 68 8.55 10.54 4.27
N ARG A 69 9.59 9.79 3.91
CA ARG A 69 10.99 10.20 4.07
C ARG A 69 11.54 10.52 2.69
N GLU A 70 12.34 11.58 2.59
CA GLU A 70 13.09 11.90 1.37
C GLU A 70 14.18 10.86 1.10
#